data_AF-A0A842KX00-F1
#
_entry.id   AF-A0A842KX00-F1
#
_cell.length_a   1.000
_cell.length_b   1.000
_cell.length_c   1.000
_cell.angle_alpha   90.00
_cell.angle_beta   90.00
_cell.angle_gamma   90.00
#
_symmetry.space_group_name_H-M   'P 1'
#
loop_
_entity.id
_entity.type
_entity.pdbx_description
1 polymer ?
#
loop_
_entity_poly.entity_id
_entity_poly.type
_entity_poly.pdbx_seq_one_letter_code
_entity_poly.pdbx_strand_id
1 'polypeptide(L)'
;MSWEEFLDKLEKDNRARKRLAEIIVTDYDVRIALINAVLRDVATKQDIMEMRNEVRGEIPRLENEFKNYVDKRIEDLNKKIEDLNRRIDDLNNLVRVSLIAIIITLATTILVPLILKFLTF
;
A
#
# COMPACT_ATOMS: atom_id res chain seq x y z
N MET A 1 9.89 60.69 -31.87
CA MET A 1 9.47 59.31 -31.62
C MET A 1 8.83 59.28 -30.26
N SER A 2 7.55 58.89 -30.16
CA SER A 2 6.89 58.76 -28.85
C SER A 2 7.35 57.45 -28.16
N TRP A 3 7.15 57.35 -26.84
CA TRP A 3 7.41 56.11 -26.10
C TRP A 3 6.62 54.92 -26.67
N GLU A 4 5.38 55.14 -27.10
CA GLU A 4 4.54 54.13 -27.74
C GLU A 4 5.09 53.69 -29.10
N GLU A 5 5.59 54.63 -29.91
CA GLU A 5 6.18 54.33 -31.22
C GLU A 5 7.51 53.58 -31.10
N PHE A 6 8.27 53.83 -30.02
CA PHE A 6 9.48 53.07 -29.69
C PHE A 6 9.14 51.62 -29.27
N LEU A 7 8.11 51.45 -28.43
CA LEU A 7 7.64 50.13 -28.01
C LEU A 7 7.11 49.30 -29.19
N ASP A 8 6.31 49.91 -30.08
CA ASP A 8 5.80 49.23 -31.28
C ASP A 8 6.93 48.72 -32.20
N LYS A 9 8.00 49.51 -32.37
CA LYS A 9 9.20 49.10 -33.13
C LYS A 9 9.98 47.99 -32.42
N LEU A 10 10.09 48.05 -31.09
CA LEU A 10 10.72 46.99 -30.30
C LEU A 10 9.92 45.69 -30.35
N GLU A 11 8.60 45.74 -30.27
CA GLU A 11 7.74 44.56 -30.32
C GLU A 11 7.78 43.86 -31.68
N LYS A 12 7.93 44.63 -32.78
CA LYS A 12 7.99 44.09 -34.13
C LYS A 12 9.38 43.53 -34.50
N ASP A 13 10.47 44.03 -33.91
CA ASP A 13 11.84 43.60 -34.23
C ASP A 13 12.43 42.62 -33.19
N ASN A 14 12.52 41.34 -33.56
CA ASN A 14 13.12 40.29 -32.74
C ASN A 14 14.62 40.56 -32.42
N ARG A 15 15.36 41.18 -33.33
CA ARG A 15 16.79 41.47 -33.14
C ARG A 15 16.96 42.60 -32.12
N ALA A 16 16.06 43.58 -32.13
CA ALA A 16 16.02 44.65 -31.15
C ALA A 16 15.66 44.13 -29.75
N ARG A 17 14.67 43.23 -29.62
CA ARG A 17 14.35 42.59 -28.34
C ARG A 17 15.52 41.81 -27.74
N LYS A 18 16.22 41.03 -28.58
CA LYS A 18 17.39 40.25 -28.12
C LYS A 18 18.52 41.15 -27.62
N ARG A 19 18.83 42.24 -28.34
CA ARG A 19 19.82 43.24 -27.90
C ARG A 19 19.41 43.92 -26.60
N LEU A 20 18.13 44.28 -26.44
CA LEU A 20 17.62 44.86 -25.20
C LEU A 20 17.76 43.88 -24.03
N ALA A 21 17.41 42.61 -24.24
CA ALA A 21 17.59 41.56 -23.24
C ALA A 21 19.07 41.34 -22.87
N GLU A 22 19.99 41.34 -23.85
CA GLU A 22 21.43 41.28 -23.61
C GLU A 22 21.90 42.43 -22.71
N ILE A 23 21.50 43.66 -23.04
CA ILE A 23 21.85 44.85 -22.24
C ILE A 23 21.32 44.73 -20.80
N ILE A 24 20.05 44.33 -20.64
CA ILE A 24 19.39 44.12 -19.35
C ILE A 24 20.10 43.05 -18.50
N VAL A 25 20.56 41.95 -19.12
CA VAL A 25 21.24 40.85 -18.42
C VAL A 25 22.72 41.17 -18.12
N THR A 26 23.35 42.04 -18.91
CA THR A 26 24.72 42.50 -18.64
C THR A 26 24.82 43.48 -17.48
N ASP A 27 23.76 44.27 -17.22
CA ASP A 27 23.70 45.16 -16.07
C ASP A 27 23.60 44.35 -14.77
N TYR A 28 24.53 44.58 -13.85
CA TYR A 28 24.61 43.82 -12.59
C TYR A 28 23.39 44.04 -11.70
N ASP A 29 22.93 45.29 -11.57
CA ASP A 29 21.84 45.65 -10.66
C ASP A 29 20.51 45.10 -11.18
N VAL A 30 20.29 45.22 -12.49
CA VAL A 30 19.09 44.68 -13.13
C VAL A 30 19.09 43.15 -13.10
N ARG A 31 20.24 42.51 -13.35
CA ARG A 31 20.37 41.04 -13.24
C ARG A 31 20.08 40.55 -11.83
N ILE A 32 20.59 41.22 -10.79
CA ILE A 32 20.33 40.84 -9.40
C ILE A 32 18.85 41.05 -9.04
N ALA A 33 18.22 42.13 -9.50
CA ALA A 33 16.79 42.35 -9.31
C ALA A 33 15.94 41.24 -9.97
N LEU A 34 16.29 40.83 -11.20
CA LEU A 34 15.63 39.72 -11.90
C LEU A 34 15.86 38.37 -11.20
N ILE A 35 17.09 38.08 -10.76
CA ILE A 35 17.41 36.86 -10.01
C ILE A 35 16.61 36.81 -8.71
N ASN A 36 16.55 37.90 -7.95
CA ASN A 36 15.79 37.96 -6.70
C ASN A 36 14.28 37.84 -6.91
N ALA A 37 13.76 38.43 -7.99
CA ALA A 37 12.36 38.28 -8.36
C ALA A 37 12.02 36.82 -8.67
N VAL A 38 12.85 36.15 -9.50
CA VAL A 38 12.63 34.73 -9.85
C VAL A 38 12.87 33.81 -8.66
N LEU A 39 13.91 34.04 -7.85
CA LEU A 39 14.25 33.21 -6.68
C LEU A 39 13.12 33.13 -5.66
N ARG A 40 12.25 34.14 -5.58
CA ARG A 40 11.08 34.11 -4.69
C ARG A 40 10.04 33.08 -5.12
N ASP A 41 9.99 32.75 -6.41
CA ASP A 41 8.98 31.88 -7.01
C ASP A 41 9.50 30.47 -7.32
N VAL A 42 10.80 30.21 -7.16
CA VAL A 42 11.38 28.85 -7.33
C VAL A 42 11.74 28.22 -5.99
N ALA A 43 11.40 26.94 -5.84
CA ALA A 43 11.90 26.12 -4.75
C ALA A 43 13.44 26.06 -4.82
N THR A 44 14.08 26.35 -3.69
CA THR A 44 15.54 26.30 -3.58
C THR A 44 16.01 24.85 -3.50
N LYS A 45 17.31 24.62 -3.72
CA LYS A 45 17.91 23.29 -3.54
C LYS A 45 17.74 22.77 -2.10
N GLN A 46 17.66 23.68 -1.12
CA GLN A 46 17.47 23.34 0.28
C GLN A 46 16.06 22.78 0.52
N ASP A 47 15.03 23.45 0.01
CA ASP A 47 13.63 23.01 0.13
C ASP A 47 13.44 21.60 -0.46
N ILE A 48 14.05 21.35 -1.63
CA ILE A 48 14.02 20.03 -2.27
C ILE A 48 14.76 18.98 -1.42
N MET A 49 15.86 19.37 -0.76
CA MET A 49 16.64 18.46 0.07
C MET A 49 15.90 18.07 1.35
N GLU A 50 15.23 19.03 1.98
CA GLU A 50 14.38 18.80 3.15
C GLU A 50 13.24 17.86 2.79
N MET A 51 12.49 18.18 1.73
CA MET A 51 11.41 17.32 1.23
C MET A 51 11.88 15.91 0.87
N ARG A 52 13.07 15.78 0.24
CA ARG A 52 13.66 14.47 -0.05
C ARG A 52 13.99 13.69 1.22
N ASN A 53 14.46 14.35 2.27
CA ASN A 53 14.80 13.71 3.53
C ASN A 53 13.54 13.29 4.29
N GLU A 54 12.48 14.10 4.26
CA GLU A 54 11.16 13.74 4.80
C GLU A 54 10.60 12.51 4.10
N VAL A 55 10.52 12.53 2.76
CA VAL A 55 10.04 11.37 1.97
C VAL A 55 10.89 10.13 2.22
N ARG A 56 12.22 10.27 2.30
CA ARG A 56 13.11 9.15 2.63
C ARG A 56 12.92 8.61 4.05
N GLY A 57 12.45 9.43 4.99
CA GLY A 57 12.14 9.01 6.35
C GLY A 57 10.76 8.35 6.47
N GLU A 58 9.78 8.83 5.69
CA GLU A 58 8.41 8.33 5.71
C GLU A 58 8.28 6.96 5.04
N ILE A 59 9.01 6.70 3.94
CA ILE A 59 8.94 5.42 3.23
C ILE A 59 9.27 4.24 4.17
N PRO A 60 10.41 4.22 4.88
CA PRO A 60 10.72 3.12 5.81
C PRO A 60 9.74 3.00 6.98
N ARG A 61 9.17 4.12 7.44
CA ARG A 61 8.15 4.11 8.51
C ARG A 61 6.89 3.41 8.03
N LEU A 62 6.39 3.79 6.86
CA LEU A 62 5.22 3.17 6.24
C LEU A 62 5.46 1.68 5.94
N GLU A 63 6.65 1.32 5.43
CA GLU A 63 7.02 -0.08 5.20
C GLU A 63 6.98 -0.89 6.51
N ASN A 64 7.52 -0.35 7.60
CA ASN A 64 7.53 -1.02 8.90
C ASN A 64 6.13 -1.12 9.51
N GLU A 65 5.32 -0.06 9.43
CA GLU A 65 3.93 -0.09 9.88
C GLU A 65 3.10 -1.11 9.11
N PHE A 66 3.25 -1.15 7.78
CA PHE A 66 2.57 -2.12 6.94
C PHE A 66 3.00 -3.55 7.27
N LYS A 67 4.31 -3.79 7.44
CA LYS A 67 4.81 -5.10 7.86
C LYS A 67 4.24 -5.54 9.20
N ASN A 68 4.25 -4.66 10.20
CA ASN A 68 3.69 -4.94 11.53
C ASN A 68 2.19 -5.23 11.47
N TYR A 69 1.45 -4.52 10.61
CA TYR A 69 0.03 -4.79 10.39
C TYR A 69 -0.17 -6.19 9.78
N VAL A 70 0.58 -6.52 8.72
CA VAL A 70 0.51 -7.83 8.06
C VAL A 70 0.87 -8.95 9.04
N ASP A 71 1.94 -8.82 9.82
CA ASP A 71 2.37 -9.82 10.79
C ASP A 71 1.28 -10.10 11.83
N LYS A 72 0.63 -9.04 12.38
CA LYS A 72 -0.50 -9.20 13.30
C LYS A 72 -1.69 -9.90 12.67
N ARG A 73 -2.00 -9.59 11.41
CA ARG A 73 -3.10 -10.24 10.68
C ARG A 73 -2.81 -11.72 10.42
N ILE A 74 -1.57 -12.06 10.09
CA ILE A 74 -1.13 -13.45 9.93
C ILE A 74 -1.23 -14.20 11.25
N GLU A 75 -0.81 -13.59 12.37
CA GLU A 75 -0.91 -14.21 13.69
C GLU A 75 -2.38 -14.49 14.08
N ASP A 76 -3.29 -13.54 13.86
CA ASP A 76 -4.72 -13.72 14.10
C ASP A 76 -5.32 -14.84 13.24
N LEU A 77 -4.94 -14.91 11.96
CA LEU A 77 -5.36 -15.98 11.06
C LEU A 77 -4.84 -17.34 11.52
N ASN A 78 -3.58 -17.43 11.96
CA ASN A 78 -3.01 -18.67 12.47
C ASN A 78 -3.76 -19.16 13.71
N LYS A 79 -4.12 -18.28 14.65
CA LYS A 79 -4.94 -18.63 15.82
C LYS A 79 -6.32 -19.17 15.43
N LYS A 80 -6.96 -18.55 14.44
CA LYS A 80 -8.26 -19.02 13.92
C LYS A 80 -8.15 -20.38 13.24
N ILE A 81 -7.09 -20.61 12.47
CA ILE A 81 -6.82 -21.91 11.85
C ILE A 81 -6.61 -22.99 12.92
N GLU A 82 -5.85 -22.68 13.98
CA GLU A 82 -5.64 -23.61 15.08
C GLU A 82 -6.94 -23.96 15.80
N ASP A 83 -7.79 -22.98 16.10
CA ASP A 83 -9.12 -23.22 16.69
C ASP A 83 -10.02 -24.08 15.78
N LEU A 84 -10.02 -23.80 14.47
CA LEU A 84 -10.76 -24.60 13.50
C LEU A 84 -10.25 -26.04 13.44
N ASN A 85 -8.94 -26.26 13.46
CA ASN A 85 -8.36 -27.59 13.46
C ASN A 85 -8.80 -28.39 14.70
N ARG A 86 -8.80 -27.77 15.89
CA ARG A 86 -9.30 -28.42 17.11
C ARG A 86 -10.77 -28.82 17.00
N ARG A 87 -11.62 -27.93 16.47
CA ARG A 87 -13.05 -28.24 16.25
C ARG A 87 -13.23 -29.37 15.23
N ILE A 88 -12.43 -29.41 14.18
CA ILE A 88 -12.45 -30.50 13.20
C ILE A 88 -12.05 -31.82 13.86
N ASP A 89 -11.01 -31.82 14.69
CA ASP A 89 -10.58 -33.02 15.42
C ASP A 89 -11.65 -33.52 16.40
N ASP A 90 -12.30 -32.61 17.13
CA ASP A 90 -13.41 -32.94 18.01
C ASP A 90 -14.59 -33.56 17.24
N LEU A 91 -14.98 -32.95 16.11
CA LEU A 91 -16.02 -33.49 15.24
C LEU A 91 -15.62 -34.87 14.68
N ASN A 92 -14.38 -35.03 14.24
CA ASN A 92 -13.88 -36.31 13.74
C ASN A 92 -13.96 -37.40 14.82
N ASN A 93 -13.61 -37.08 16.06
CA ASN A 93 -13.70 -38.00 17.19
C ASN A 93 -15.15 -38.38 17.49
N LEU A 94 -16.07 -37.41 17.54
CA LEU A 94 -17.50 -37.65 17.74
C LEU A 94 -18.10 -38.53 16.63
N VAL A 95 -17.75 -38.26 15.38
CA VAL A 95 -18.19 -39.08 14.23
C VAL A 95 -17.64 -40.49 14.33
N ARG A 96 -16.35 -40.67 14.65
CA ARG A 96 -15.75 -42.01 14.83
C ARG A 96 -16.45 -42.81 15.93
N VAL A 97 -16.67 -42.19 17.10
CA VAL A 97 -17.32 -42.85 18.24
C VAL A 97 -18.76 -43.23 17.89
N SER A 98 -19.52 -42.34 17.24
CA SER A 98 -20.90 -42.63 16.86
C SER A 98 -21.01 -43.74 15.82
N LEU A 99 -20.11 -43.77 14.82
CA LEU A 99 -20.07 -44.86 13.84
C LEU A 99 -19.76 -46.21 14.49
N ILE A 100 -18.81 -46.26 15.43
CA ILE A 100 -18.51 -47.48 16.18
C ILE A 100 -19.75 -47.94 16.97
N ALA A 101 -20.42 -47.03 17.68
CA ALA A 101 -21.62 -47.33 18.45
C ALA A 101 -22.76 -47.86 17.56
N ILE A 102 -22.97 -47.27 16.38
CA ILE A 102 -23.97 -47.73 15.41
C ILE A 102 -23.62 -49.14 14.91
N ILE A 103 -22.36 -49.40 14.55
CA ILE A 103 -21.92 -50.73 14.09
C ILE A 103 -22.17 -51.80 15.16
N ILE A 104 -21.79 -51.53 16.42
CA ILE A 104 -22.02 -52.46 17.54
C ILE A 104 -23.53 -52.71 17.73
N THR A 105 -24.35 -51.65 17.68
CA THR A 105 -25.80 -51.74 17.83
C THR A 105 -26.44 -52.57 16.72
N LEU A 106 -26.06 -52.33 15.47
CA LEU A 106 -26.56 -53.07 14.31
C LEU A 106 -26.11 -54.55 14.37
N ALA A 107 -24.85 -54.80 14.69
CA ALA A 107 -24.33 -56.17 14.83
C ALA A 107 -25.09 -56.94 15.91
N THR A 108 -25.31 -56.34 17.08
CA THR A 108 -26.08 -56.95 18.17
C THR A 108 -27.52 -57.23 17.76
N THR A 109 -28.18 -56.25 17.12
CA THR A 109 -29.58 -56.36 16.69
C THR A 109 -29.79 -57.44 15.62
N ILE A 110 -28.83 -57.65 14.73
CA ILE A 110 -28.92 -58.66 13.66
C ILE A 110 -28.50 -60.04 14.15
N LEU A 111 -27.38 -60.15 14.89
CA LEU A 111 -26.80 -61.45 15.27
C LEU A 111 -27.62 -62.17 16.35
N VAL A 112 -28.14 -61.48 17.36
CA VAL A 112 -28.90 -62.09 18.46
C VAL A 112 -30.11 -62.90 17.97
N PRO A 113 -31.05 -62.33 17.18
CA PRO A 113 -32.20 -63.09 16.69
C PRO A 113 -31.78 -64.21 15.72
N LEU A 114 -30.69 -64.03 14.98
CA LEU A 114 -30.17 -65.05 14.08
C LEU A 114 -29.69 -66.28 14.87
N ILE A 115 -28.87 -66.08 15.90
CA ILE A 115 -28.34 -67.15 16.76
C ILE A 115 -29.49 -67.88 17.47
N LEU A 116 -30.48 -67.15 18.00
CA LEU A 116 -31.65 -67.75 18.64
C LEU A 116 -32.44 -68.64 17.67
N LYS A 117 -32.62 -68.20 16.41
CA LYS A 117 -33.26 -69.02 15.38
C LYS A 117 -32.48 -70.29 15.08
N PHE A 118 -31.15 -70.23 15.04
CA PHE A 118 -30.30 -71.41 14.81
C PHE A 118 -30.27 -72.38 16.00
N LEU A 119 -30.38 -71.91 17.23
CA LEU A 119 -30.37 -72.77 18.43
C LEU A 119 -31.72 -73.46 18.68
N THR A 120 -32.82 -72.90 18.16
CA THR A 120 -34.18 -73.41 18.35
C THR A 120 -34.63 -74.38 17.24
N PHE A 121 -33.76 -74.63 16.25
CA PHE A 121 -33.97 -75.58 15.14
C PHE A 121 -33.10 -76.82 15.33
#